data_AF-A0A1C5UBM7-F1
#
_entry.id   AF-A0A1C5UBM7-F1
#
_cell.length_a   1.000
_cell.length_b   1.000
_cell.length_c   1.000
_cell.angle_alpha   90.00
_cell.angle_beta   90.00
_cell.angle_gamma   90.00
#
_symmetry.space_group_name_H-M   'P 1'
#
loop_
_entity.id
_entity.type
_entity.pdbx_description
1 polymer ?
#
loop_
_entity_poly.entity_id
_entity_poly.type
_entity_poly.pdbx_seq_one_letter_code
_entity_poly.pdbx_strand_id
1 'polypeptide(L)'
;MTKFVNRFTIATGAICMILAGLLPPIGNFFSSLPESVLGGCTIMMFGTILTSGIEMISKAVFNQRNVTIVALSLTVGIGFTSGTEANIGHIFPQIIQDVFAGNCVAVVFVVSIILSLVLPKDMDIKKIK
;
A
#
# COMPACT_ATOMS: atom_id res chain seq x y z
N MET A 1 -13.97 -18.43 -1.00
CA MET A 1 -14.59 -19.46 -1.87
C MET A 1 -14.71 -20.85 -1.24
N THR A 2 -13.84 -21.28 -0.31
CA THR A 2 -13.98 -22.60 0.34
C THR A 2 -14.71 -22.59 1.69
N LYS A 3 -15.00 -21.41 2.27
CA LYS A 3 -15.68 -21.21 3.58
C LYS A 3 -15.01 -21.90 4.80
N PHE A 4 -13.84 -22.54 4.63
CA PHE A 4 -13.05 -23.12 5.71
C PHE A 4 -11.98 -22.13 6.19
N VAL A 5 -12.17 -21.57 7.40
CA VAL A 5 -11.21 -20.67 8.08
C VAL A 5 -10.53 -21.35 9.27
N ASN A 6 -10.37 -22.67 9.22
CA ASN A 6 -9.79 -23.44 10.32
C ASN A 6 -8.26 -23.18 10.42
N ARG A 7 -7.77 -22.97 11.65
CA ARG A 7 -6.34 -22.76 11.94
C ARG A 7 -5.47 -23.88 11.38
N PHE A 8 -5.98 -25.11 11.38
CA PHE A 8 -5.25 -26.28 10.91
C PHE A 8 -4.97 -26.21 9.40
N THR A 9 -5.96 -25.79 8.60
CA THR A 9 -5.82 -25.67 7.15
C THR A 9 -4.80 -24.59 6.78
N ILE A 10 -4.82 -23.46 7.49
CA ILE A 10 -3.85 -22.37 7.29
C ILE A 10 -2.44 -22.84 7.71
N ALA A 11 -2.32 -23.54 8.85
CA ALA A 11 -1.05 -24.07 9.33
C ALA A 11 -0.44 -25.09 8.37
N THR A 12 -1.23 -26.02 7.83
CA THR A 12 -0.75 -26.98 6.82
C THR A 12 -0.28 -26.26 5.55
N GLY A 13 -1.00 -25.25 5.08
CA GLY A 13 -0.56 -24.43 3.95
C GLY A 13 0.76 -23.70 4.21
N ALA A 14 0.93 -23.13 5.41
CA ALA A 14 2.18 -22.48 5.82
C ALA A 14 3.34 -23.47 5.88
N ILE A 15 3.13 -24.66 6.46
CA ILE A 15 4.15 -25.72 6.51
C ILE A 15 4.54 -26.16 5.09
N CYS A 16 3.58 -26.36 4.20
CA CYS A 16 3.85 -26.67 2.79
C CYS A 16 4.69 -25.57 2.11
N MET A 17 4.40 -24.29 2.37
CA MET A 17 5.20 -23.19 1.82
C MET A 17 6.63 -23.16 2.38
N ILE A 18 6.82 -23.43 3.68
CA ILE A 18 8.15 -23.53 4.29
C ILE A 18 8.94 -24.68 3.67
N LEU A 19 8.33 -25.86 3.55
CA LEU A 19 8.96 -27.02 2.92
C LEU A 19 9.30 -26.75 1.46
N ALA A 20 8.40 -26.10 0.71
CA ALA A 20 8.66 -25.71 -0.68
C ALA A 20 9.81 -24.70 -0.81
N GLY A 21 9.94 -23.76 0.14
CA GLY A 21 11.04 -22.80 0.17
C GLY A 21 12.40 -23.41 0.51
N LEU A 22 12.43 -24.52 1.26
CA LEU A 22 13.66 -25.23 1.66
C LEU A 22 14.19 -26.18 0.58
N LEU A 23 13.38 -26.53 -0.43
CA LEU A 23 13.76 -27.46 -1.50
C LEU A 23 14.51 -26.71 -2.62
N PRO A 24 15.83 -26.97 -2.83
CA PRO A 24 16.62 -26.38 -3.90
C PRO A 24 16.03 -26.51 -5.32
N PRO A 25 15.38 -27.63 -5.73
CA PRO A 25 14.85 -27.73 -7.09
C PRO A 25 13.74 -26.70 -7.38
N ILE A 26 12.98 -26.30 -6.38
CA ILE A 26 11.91 -25.30 -6.53
C ILE A 26 12.52 -23.91 -6.76
N GLY A 27 13.56 -23.56 -6.00
CA GLY A 27 14.30 -22.31 -6.19
C GLY A 27 14.96 -22.21 -7.58
N ASN A 28 15.55 -23.31 -8.06
CA ASN A 28 16.14 -23.36 -9.41
C ASN A 28 15.09 -23.21 -10.50
N PHE A 29 13.89 -23.78 -10.32
CA PHE A 29 12.79 -23.60 -11.25
C PHE A 29 12.38 -22.13 -11.37
N PHE A 30 12.15 -21.44 -10.24
CA PHE A 30 11.81 -20.02 -10.25
C PHE A 30 12.92 -19.14 -10.83
N SER A 31 14.19 -19.48 -10.60
CA SER A 31 15.35 -18.74 -11.13
C SER A 31 15.54 -18.94 -12.64
N SER A 32 14.99 -20.01 -13.21
CA SER A 32 15.00 -20.27 -14.66
C SER A 32 13.93 -19.49 -15.43
N LEU A 33 12.99 -18.84 -14.73
CA LEU A 33 11.91 -18.09 -15.37
C LEU A 33 12.43 -16.77 -15.96
N PRO A 34 12.02 -16.41 -17.19
CA PRO A 34 12.35 -15.10 -17.76
C PRO A 34 11.80 -13.94 -16.92
N GLU A 35 12.55 -12.83 -16.86
CA GLU A 35 12.13 -11.62 -16.15
C GLU A 35 10.77 -11.09 -16.65
N SER A 36 10.46 -11.25 -17.94
CA SER A 36 9.18 -10.85 -18.51
C SER A 36 7.97 -11.53 -17.84
N VAL A 37 8.12 -12.79 -17.38
CA VAL A 37 7.05 -13.53 -16.69
C VAL A 37 6.88 -13.02 -15.26
N LEU A 38 8.00 -12.86 -14.55
CA LEU A 38 8.02 -12.32 -13.18
C LEU A 38 7.46 -10.90 -13.13
N GLY A 39 7.80 -10.06 -14.12
CA GLY A 39 7.24 -8.72 -14.29
C GLY A 39 5.73 -8.76 -14.51
N GLY A 40 5.23 -9.67 -15.36
CA GLY A 40 3.80 -9.86 -15.59
C GLY A 40 3.04 -10.25 -14.31
N CYS A 41 3.56 -11.21 -13.55
CA CYS A 41 2.99 -11.59 -12.25
C CYS A 41 2.97 -10.42 -11.27
N THR A 42 4.05 -9.61 -11.24
CA THR A 42 4.20 -8.45 -10.37
C THR A 42 3.19 -7.36 -10.71
N ILE A 43 2.99 -7.04 -11.99
CA ILE A 43 1.98 -6.09 -12.46
C ILE A 43 0.58 -6.57 -12.08
N MET A 44 0.28 -7.86 -12.23
CA MET A 44 -1.03 -8.41 -11.85
C MET A 44 -1.29 -8.31 -10.34
N MET A 45 -0.27 -8.59 -9.51
CA MET A 45 -0.37 -8.45 -8.06
C MET A 45 -0.58 -6.99 -7.65
N PHE A 46 0.27 -6.08 -8.11
CA PHE A 46 0.14 -4.65 -7.79
C PHE A 46 -1.15 -4.04 -8.35
N GLY A 47 -1.58 -4.45 -9.55
CA GLY A 47 -2.87 -4.04 -10.11
C GLY A 47 -4.05 -4.47 -9.25
N THR A 48 -4.04 -5.71 -8.75
CA THR A 48 -5.10 -6.22 -7.86
C THR A 48 -5.08 -5.54 -6.49
N ILE A 49 -3.90 -5.20 -5.97
CA ILE A 49 -3.76 -4.42 -4.73
C ILE A 49 -4.32 -3.02 -4.92
N LEU A 50 -4.00 -2.35 -6.03
CA LEU A 50 -4.50 -1.02 -6.36
C LEU A 50 -6.03 -1.01 -6.52
N THR A 51 -6.61 -1.97 -7.24
CA THR A 51 -8.06 -2.06 -7.39
C THR A 51 -8.75 -2.31 -6.05
N SER A 52 -8.20 -3.18 -5.20
CA SER A 52 -8.70 -3.43 -3.84
C SER A 52 -8.63 -2.17 -2.96
N GLY A 53 -7.57 -1.37 -3.10
CA GLY A 53 -7.44 -0.08 -2.42
C GLY A 53 -8.49 0.93 -2.86
N ILE A 54 -8.74 1.06 -4.16
CA ILE A 54 -9.80 1.93 -4.70
C ILE A 54 -11.17 1.45 -4.22
N GLU A 55 -11.43 0.14 -4.21
CA GLU A 55 -12.68 -0.43 -3.69
C GLU A 55 -12.87 -0.09 -2.20
N MET A 56 -11.81 -0.15 -1.40
CA MET A 56 -11.84 0.22 0.02
C MET A 56 -12.19 1.69 0.23
N ILE A 57 -11.61 2.59 -0.58
CA ILE A 57 -11.95 4.02 -0.56
C ILE A 57 -13.40 4.24 -1.01
N SER A 58 -13.85 3.51 -2.04
CA SER A 58 -15.20 3.60 -2.58
C SER A 58 -16.30 3.18 -1.60
N LYS A 59 -15.97 2.27 -0.67
CA LYS A 59 -16.88 1.87 0.42
C LYS A 59 -17.03 2.94 1.50
N ALA A 60 -16.12 3.92 1.58
CA ALA A 60 -16.24 5.03 2.51
C ALA A 60 -17.25 6.07 2.01
N VAL A 61 -17.90 6.80 2.93
CA VAL A 61 -18.81 7.89 2.56
C VAL A 61 -18.02 9.01 1.89
N PHE A 62 -18.35 9.32 0.64
CA PHE A 62 -17.75 10.43 -0.11
C PHE A 62 -18.32 11.77 0.35
N ASN A 63 -17.80 12.27 1.47
CA ASN A 63 -17.97 13.64 1.94
C ASN A 63 -16.75 14.48 1.51
N GLN A 64 -16.92 15.79 1.37
CA GLN A 64 -15.87 16.77 1.13
C GLN A 64 -14.64 16.53 2.02
N ARG A 65 -14.85 16.22 3.31
CA ARG A 65 -13.76 15.86 4.23
C ARG A 65 -12.95 14.65 3.75
N ASN A 66 -13.62 13.54 3.43
CA ASN A 66 -12.94 12.30 3.06
C ASN A 66 -12.26 12.42 1.69
N VAL A 67 -12.90 13.11 0.74
CA VAL A 67 -12.30 13.44 -0.56
C VAL A 67 -11.03 14.27 -0.38
N THR A 68 -11.06 15.28 0.50
CA THR A 68 -9.91 16.13 0.82
C THR A 68 -8.76 15.33 1.44
N ILE A 69 -9.06 14.43 2.37
CA ILE A 69 -8.05 13.55 3.00
C ILE A 69 -7.38 12.67 1.93
N VAL A 70 -8.17 12.02 1.07
CA VAL A 70 -7.65 11.13 0.02
C VAL A 70 -6.82 11.91 -1.01
N ALA A 71 -7.32 13.05 -1.48
CA ALA A 71 -6.65 13.85 -2.50
C ALA A 71 -5.30 14.41 -2.00
N LEU A 72 -5.28 14.99 -0.80
CA LEU A 72 -4.05 15.57 -0.22
C LEU A 72 -3.03 14.50 0.14
N SER A 73 -3.46 13.41 0.79
CA SER A 73 -2.54 12.35 1.21
C SER A 73 -1.86 11.67 0.01
N LEU A 74 -2.61 11.36 -1.05
CA LEU A 74 -2.06 10.79 -2.28
C LEU A 74 -1.14 11.77 -3.01
N THR A 75 -1.56 13.03 -3.17
CA THR A 75 -0.74 14.06 -3.82
C THR A 75 0.58 14.26 -3.10
N VAL A 76 0.55 14.36 -1.76
CA VAL A 76 1.76 14.56 -0.96
C VAL A 76 2.64 13.31 -0.98
N GLY A 77 2.11 12.11 -0.79
CA GLY A 77 2.94 10.90 -0.79
C GLY A 77 3.61 10.60 -2.13
N ILE A 78 2.86 10.75 -3.23
CA ILE A 78 3.41 10.55 -4.58
C ILE A 78 4.37 11.70 -4.94
N GLY A 79 4.00 12.95 -4.62
CA GLY A 79 4.82 14.13 -4.91
C GLY A 79 6.13 14.15 -4.13
N PHE A 80 6.11 13.75 -2.85
CA PHE A 80 7.29 13.68 -1.99
C PHE A 80 8.29 12.63 -2.48
N THR A 81 7.81 11.51 -3.01
CA THR A 81 8.67 10.43 -3.52
C THR A 81 9.19 10.72 -4.93
N SER A 82 8.44 11.47 -5.73
CA SER A 82 8.82 11.82 -7.12
C SER A 82 9.73 13.06 -7.21
N GLY A 83 9.80 13.87 -6.14
CA GLY A 83 10.64 15.06 -6.09
C GLY A 83 12.12 14.69 -5.99
N THR A 84 12.90 15.03 -7.02
CA THR A 84 14.36 14.78 -7.12
C THR A 84 15.19 15.54 -6.08
N GLU A 85 14.58 16.37 -5.24
CA GLU A 85 15.26 17.15 -4.21
C GLU A 85 15.38 16.36 -2.90
N ALA A 86 16.26 15.35 -2.92
CA ALA A 86 16.73 14.62 -1.75
C ALA A 86 17.45 15.49 -0.68
N ASN A 87 17.39 16.82 -0.79
CA ASN A 87 18.00 17.78 0.14
C ASN A 87 17.15 18.04 1.40
N ILE A 88 15.86 17.67 1.41
CA ILE A 88 15.03 17.75 2.64
C ILE A 88 15.45 16.69 3.67
N GLY A 89 16.03 15.57 3.21
CA GLY A 89 16.48 14.46 4.07
C GLY A 89 17.65 14.81 4.99
N HIS A 90 18.48 15.79 4.63
CA HIS A 90 19.66 16.18 5.41
C HIS A 90 19.33 16.85 6.76
N ILE A 91 18.08 17.31 6.93
CA ILE A 91 17.59 17.93 8.17
C ILE A 91 17.10 16.86 9.17
N PHE A 92 16.81 15.65 8.67
CA PHE A 92 16.24 14.57 9.48
C PHE A 92 17.27 13.45 9.72
N PRO A 93 17.22 12.77 10.88
CA PRO A 93 18.07 11.62 11.15
C PRO A 93 17.86 10.50 10.12
N GLN A 94 18.92 9.76 9.82
CA GLN A 94 18.99 8.74 8.77
C GLN A 94 17.85 7.72 8.81
N ILE A 95 17.40 7.33 10.01
CA ILE A 95 16.25 6.42 10.20
C ILE A 95 14.95 6.97 9.58
N ILE A 96 14.73 8.28 9.66
CA ILE A 96 13.53 8.94 9.11
C ILE A 96 13.66 9.03 7.59
N GLN A 97 14.86 9.27 7.08
CA GLN A 97 15.11 9.31 5.65
C GLN A 97 14.85 7.95 5.00
N ASP A 98 15.35 6.85 5.58
CA ASP A 98 15.14 5.51 5.03
C ASP A 98 13.65 5.11 5.02
N VAL A 99 12.90 5.52 6.04
CA VAL A 99 11.46 5.21 6.15
C VAL A 99 10.60 6.08 5.25
N PHE A 100 10.92 7.38 5.08
CA PHE A 100 10.03 8.33 4.41
C PHE A 100 10.50 8.79 3.03
N ALA A 101 11.81 8.85 2.77
CA ALA A 101 12.32 9.26 1.45
C ALA A 101 12.22 8.13 0.42
N GLY A 102 12.32 6.87 0.84
CA GLY A 102 12.24 5.70 -0.04
C GLY A 102 10.83 5.10 -0.18
N ASN A 103 9.85 5.54 0.61
CA ASN A 103 8.56 4.85 0.72
C ASN A 103 7.35 5.81 0.65
N CYS A 104 6.77 5.91 -0.54
CA CYS A 104 5.54 6.65 -0.82
C CYS A 104 4.38 6.25 0.12
N VAL A 105 4.22 4.95 0.39
CA VAL A 105 3.08 4.43 1.16
C VAL A 105 3.13 4.93 2.60
N ALA A 106 4.32 5.00 3.20
CA ALA A 106 4.51 5.52 4.56
C ALA A 106 4.09 7.00 4.68
N VAL A 107 4.47 7.81 3.69
CA VAL A 107 4.10 9.23 3.63
C VAL A 107 2.59 9.41 3.48
N VAL A 108 1.96 8.69 2.53
CA VAL A 108 0.50 8.73 2.34
C VAL A 108 -0.22 8.39 3.64
N PHE A 109 0.24 7.35 4.35
CA PHE A 109 -0.36 6.89 5.60
C PHE A 109 -0.28 7.94 6.71
N VAL A 110 0.91 8.49 6.96
CA VAL A 110 1.11 9.50 8.01
C VAL A 110 0.29 10.76 7.72
N VAL A 111 0.31 11.24 6.47
CA VAL A 111 -0.48 12.42 6.06
C VAL A 111 -1.98 12.13 6.21
N SER A 112 -2.44 10.95 5.81
CA SER A 112 -3.86 10.55 5.99
C SER A 112 -4.29 10.55 7.45
N ILE A 113 -3.45 10.04 8.36
CA ILE A 113 -3.73 10.04 9.80
C ILE A 113 -3.79 11.47 10.34
N ILE A 114 -2.80 12.30 10.01
CA ILE A 114 -2.73 13.69 10.48
C ILE A 114 -3.96 14.46 9.99
N LEU A 115 -4.30 14.37 8.71
CA LEU A 115 -5.48 15.03 8.16
C LEU A 115 -6.78 14.48 8.77
N SER A 116 -6.88 13.18 9.03
CA SER A 116 -8.05 12.62 9.68
C SER A 116 -8.24 13.15 11.11
N LEU A 117 -7.15 13.40 11.84
CA LEU A 117 -7.20 13.97 13.20
C LEU A 117 -7.48 15.48 13.20
N VAL A 118 -6.89 16.21 12.26
CA VAL A 118 -6.97 17.69 12.22
C VAL A 118 -8.25 18.19 11.55
N LEU A 119 -8.75 17.51 10.51
CA LEU A 119 -9.93 18.00 9.79
C LEU A 119 -11.21 17.84 10.62
N PRO A 120 -12.00 18.93 10.81
CA PRO A 120 -13.26 18.89 11.52
C PRO A 120 -14.28 18.01 10.80
N LYS A 121 -15.13 17.33 11.56
CA LYS A 121 -16.12 16.37 11.05
C LYS A 121 -17.26 17.04 10.26
N ASP A 122 -17.53 18.32 10.53
CA ASP A 122 -18.62 19.10 9.93
C ASP A 122 -18.18 19.90 8.70
N MET A 123 -17.64 19.22 7.69
CA MET A 123 -17.22 19.85 6.43
C MET A 123 -18.24 19.67 5.28
N ASP A 124 -19.42 19.14 5.58
CA ASP A 124 -20.48 18.96 4.58
C ASP A 124 -20.95 20.32 4.06
N ILE A 125 -20.91 20.47 2.73
CA ILE A 125 -21.50 21.62 2.05
C ILE A 125 -23.00 21.59 2.31
N LYS A 126 -23.50 22.52 3.12
CA LYS A 126 -24.94 22.82 3.23
C LYS A 126 -25.45 23.07 1.81
N LYS A 127 -26.15 22.11 1.20
CA LYS A 127 -26.87 22.34 -0.06
C LYS A 127 -27.85 23.48 0.20
N ILE A 128 -27.54 24.66 -0.29
CA ILE A 128 -28.48 25.77 -0.34
C ILE A 128 -29.57 25.30 -1.32
N LYS A 129 -30.75 25.02 -0.76
CA LYS A 129 -31.97 24.68 -1.52
C LYS A 129 -32.39 25.83 -2.39
#